data_AF-Q24S40-F1
#
_entry.id   AF-Q24S40-F1
#
_cell.length_a   1.000
_cell.length_b   1.000
_cell.length_c   1.000
_cell.angle_alpha   90.00
_cell.angle_beta   90.00
_cell.angle_gamma   90.00
#
_symmetry.space_group_name_H-M   'P 1'
#
loop_
_entity.id
_entity.type
_entity.pdbx_description
1 polymer ?
#
loop_
_entity_poly.entity_id
_entity_poly.type
_entity_poly.pdbx_seq_one_letter_code
_entity_poly.pdbx_strand_id
1 'polypeptide(L)'
;MKLALPGGKFAYDTKLRMTLNIDKVKKMINNDQFPIPKEKRAHGGTYRKANIALGLSALGLAAAYPFQSAFWGGLVTSGCSAALVGGLADWFAVNALFRRPLGVPAGKVFRTEIIPRNRERIFLALRSMVENELLSHEVLKTKVETYDFAAPATAIWKALDRDSLQDILTRCLQQLQENLEDSVQELHQESLALLEQTSIREEQFIPLAEKAFRNLLAGQEGKKAVAALLDNLSHWVQETEIHLWLTRWLEKSIERYISQNSSRKFLAMFLPDPSQLAHSLQKQLADYLLEDQTAADILEWLQKAHLASTMYSKLAETLTADLIQKLHTPESALALKKQLWRSLDEGVLSLNESPEKRHGFNQHVQSLLLPFLDNKHEKIGEIVHEGLEKYSNEMLVELIESKAGDDLQMIRINGSVVGGIAGMAIYLASQLLV
;
A
#
# COMPACT_ATOMS: atom_id res chain seq x y z
N MET A 1 15.87 -39.52 29.01
CA MET A 1 15.02 -38.48 29.65
C MET A 1 15.82 -37.18 29.66
N LYS A 2 15.68 -36.38 28.59
CA LYS A 2 16.32 -35.06 28.39
C LYS A 2 15.36 -34.22 27.56
N LEU A 3 14.97 -33.07 28.09
CA LEU A 3 14.25 -31.99 27.41
C LEU A 3 15.15 -31.33 26.35
N ALA A 4 14.56 -30.95 25.21
CA ALA A 4 15.07 -29.91 24.32
C ALA A 4 13.93 -29.26 23.52
N LEU A 5 13.60 -28.04 23.94
CA LEU A 5 13.00 -26.85 23.29
C LEU A 5 12.36 -26.96 21.88
N PRO A 6 11.15 -26.41 21.65
CA PRO A 6 10.61 -26.19 20.32
C PRO A 6 11.13 -24.87 19.74
N GLY A 7 12.01 -24.97 18.73
CA GLY A 7 12.31 -23.86 17.83
C GLY A 7 11.14 -23.64 16.87
N GLY A 8 10.47 -22.49 17.02
CA GLY A 8 9.37 -22.05 16.16
C GLY A 8 9.85 -21.70 14.75
N LYS A 9 10.11 -22.72 13.94
CA LYS A 9 10.07 -22.60 12.48
C LYS A 9 8.63 -22.27 12.11
N PHE A 10 8.43 -21.16 11.41
CA PHE A 10 7.19 -20.90 10.67
C PHE A 10 6.85 -22.16 9.86
N ALA A 11 5.81 -22.87 10.30
CA ALA A 11 5.32 -24.07 9.63
C ALA A 11 4.73 -23.64 8.30
N TYR A 12 5.54 -23.75 7.24
CA TYR A 12 5.10 -23.72 5.86
C TYR A 12 4.14 -24.89 5.64
N ASP A 13 2.85 -24.62 5.61
CA ASP A 13 1.86 -25.60 5.17
C ASP A 13 2.17 -26.00 3.72
N THR A 14 2.65 -27.24 3.58
CA THR A 14 3.32 -27.77 2.39
C THR A 14 2.31 -28.32 1.38
N LYS A 15 1.15 -27.67 1.22
CA LYS A 15 0.06 -28.15 0.34
C LYS A 15 -0.45 -27.19 -0.74
N LEU A 16 0.12 -25.99 -0.90
CA LEU A 16 -0.14 -25.15 -2.08
C LEU A 16 1.15 -24.57 -2.69
N ARG A 17 1.96 -25.46 -3.28
CA ARG A 17 2.77 -25.08 -4.46
C ARG A 17 1.86 -25.01 -5.68
N MET A 18 0.94 -24.05 -5.73
CA MET A 18 0.36 -23.61 -7.01
C MET A 18 1.19 -22.42 -7.52
N THR A 19 2.23 -22.77 -8.28
CA THR A 19 2.82 -22.02 -9.40
C THR A 19 2.68 -20.49 -9.41
N LEU A 20 3.29 -19.81 -8.44
CA LEU A 20 3.82 -18.45 -8.65
C LEU A 20 5.35 -18.59 -8.72
N ASN A 21 5.85 -18.62 -9.95
CA ASN A 21 7.28 -18.70 -10.21
C ASN A 21 7.92 -17.37 -9.74
N ILE A 22 8.62 -17.40 -8.61
CA ILE A 22 9.21 -16.22 -7.96
C ILE A 22 10.15 -15.48 -8.93
N ASP A 23 10.84 -16.19 -9.82
CA ASP A 23 11.71 -15.59 -10.85
C ASP A 23 10.91 -14.83 -11.93
N LYS A 24 9.67 -15.26 -12.20
CA LYS A 24 8.76 -14.56 -13.11
C LYS A 24 8.22 -13.28 -12.48
N VAL A 25 7.94 -13.29 -11.17
CA VAL A 25 7.50 -12.10 -10.43
C VAL A 25 8.65 -11.10 -10.30
N LYS A 26 9.87 -11.55 -10.00
CA LYS A 26 11.08 -10.71 -9.99
C LYS A 26 11.33 -10.04 -11.35
N LYS A 27 11.16 -10.76 -12.46
CA LYS A 27 11.26 -10.19 -13.82
C LYS A 27 10.16 -9.19 -14.16
N MET A 28 8.96 -9.32 -13.58
CA MET A 28 7.85 -8.38 -13.78
C MET A 28 8.07 -7.08 -13.00
N ILE A 29 8.59 -7.17 -11.77
CA ILE A 29 8.92 -6.02 -10.91
C ILE A 29 10.07 -5.18 -11.50
N ASN A 30 11.19 -5.80 -11.87
CA ASN A 30 12.38 -5.08 -12.34
C ASN A 30 12.23 -4.32 -13.67
N ASN A 31 11.15 -4.56 -14.42
CA ASN A 31 10.97 -4.00 -15.76
C ASN A 31 9.86 -2.93 -15.81
N ASP A 32 9.28 -2.51 -14.67
CA ASP A 32 7.99 -1.78 -14.62
C ASP A 32 6.92 -2.50 -15.48
N GLN A 33 7.08 -3.82 -15.65
CA GLN A 33 6.21 -4.73 -16.38
C GLN A 33 5.57 -5.67 -15.39
N PHE A 34 4.91 -5.14 -14.35
CA PHE A 34 3.62 -5.75 -14.10
C PHE A 34 2.88 -5.55 -15.42
N PRO A 35 2.49 -6.61 -16.14
CA PRO A 35 1.40 -6.40 -17.04
C PRO A 35 0.33 -5.81 -16.10
N ILE A 36 -0.04 -4.53 -16.30
CA ILE A 36 -1.47 -4.23 -16.38
C ILE A 36 -1.93 -5.43 -17.16
N PRO A 37 -2.66 -6.39 -16.56
CA PRO A 37 -3.17 -7.47 -17.35
C PRO A 37 -3.71 -6.72 -18.55
N LYS A 38 -3.24 -7.07 -19.74
CA LYS A 38 -4.17 -7.03 -20.83
C LYS A 38 -5.20 -8.07 -20.36
N GLU A 39 -6.03 -7.73 -19.34
CA GLU A 39 -7.42 -8.11 -19.21
C GLU A 39 -7.79 -7.99 -20.64
N LYS A 40 -7.99 -9.16 -21.24
CA LYS A 40 -8.19 -9.28 -22.67
C LYS A 40 -9.14 -8.16 -22.98
N ARG A 41 -8.59 -7.11 -23.62
CA ARG A 41 -9.29 -5.92 -24.08
C ARG A 41 -10.67 -6.45 -24.36
N ALA A 42 -11.69 -6.06 -23.60
CA ALA A 42 -13.01 -6.70 -23.65
C ALA A 42 -13.59 -6.45 -25.06
N HIS A 43 -13.03 -7.15 -26.04
CA HIS A 43 -13.17 -6.93 -27.46
C HIS A 43 -14.22 -7.96 -27.83
N GLY A 44 -15.45 -7.45 -27.87
CA GLY A 44 -16.60 -8.07 -28.51
C GLY A 44 -17.23 -9.28 -27.79
N GLY A 45 -16.58 -9.89 -26.80
CA GLY A 45 -17.09 -11.07 -26.11
C GLY A 45 -18.23 -10.81 -25.12
N THR A 46 -18.13 -9.71 -24.36
CA THR A 46 -18.93 -9.46 -23.15
C THR A 46 -20.43 -9.27 -23.43
N TYR A 47 -20.80 -8.81 -24.63
CA TYR A 47 -22.21 -8.58 -24.99
C TYR A 47 -22.72 -9.48 -26.12
N ARG A 48 -21.96 -10.52 -26.50
CA ARG A 48 -22.27 -11.34 -27.69
C ARG A 48 -23.64 -12.00 -27.61
N LYS A 49 -24.03 -12.54 -26.45
CA LYS A 49 -25.33 -13.24 -26.31
C LYS A 49 -26.51 -12.27 -26.39
N ALA A 50 -26.39 -11.10 -25.75
CA ALA A 50 -27.42 -10.06 -25.82
C ALA A 50 -27.59 -9.53 -27.26
N ASN A 51 -26.50 -9.32 -27.98
CA ASN A 51 -26.56 -8.90 -29.40
C ASN A 51 -27.21 -9.97 -30.29
N ILE A 52 -26.95 -11.26 -30.02
CA ILE A 52 -27.61 -12.37 -30.71
C ILE A 52 -29.10 -12.39 -30.40
N ALA A 53 -29.51 -12.23 -29.14
CA ALA A 53 -30.93 -12.19 -28.76
C ALA A 53 -31.67 -11.06 -29.49
N LEU A 54 -31.08 -9.85 -29.52
CA LEU A 54 -31.65 -8.70 -30.23
C LEU A 54 -31.71 -8.94 -31.74
N GLY A 55 -30.66 -9.54 -32.33
CA GLY A 55 -30.65 -9.94 -33.74
C GLY A 55 -31.71 -11.00 -34.07
N LEU A 56 -31.93 -11.99 -33.19
CA LEU A 56 -32.98 -12.99 -33.35
C LEU A 56 -34.38 -12.36 -33.27
N SER A 57 -34.62 -11.41 -32.36
CA SER A 57 -35.88 -10.68 -32.30
C SER A 57 -36.14 -9.87 -33.58
N ALA A 58 -35.11 -9.20 -34.12
CA ALA A 58 -35.23 -8.48 -35.39
C ALA A 58 -35.50 -9.40 -36.59
N LEU A 59 -34.80 -10.55 -36.67
CA LEU A 59 -35.01 -11.54 -37.72
C LEU A 59 -36.39 -12.21 -37.61
N GLY A 60 -36.82 -12.56 -36.40
CA GLY A 60 -38.14 -13.12 -36.15
C GLY A 60 -39.26 -12.15 -36.54
N LEU A 61 -39.07 -10.86 -36.23
CA LEU A 61 -39.99 -9.81 -36.68
C LEU A 61 -40.04 -9.74 -38.22
N ALA A 62 -38.88 -9.67 -38.89
CA ALA A 62 -38.81 -9.60 -40.34
C ALA A 62 -39.44 -10.81 -41.04
N ALA A 63 -39.24 -12.01 -40.49
CA ALA A 63 -39.79 -13.25 -41.03
C ALA A 63 -41.30 -13.41 -40.80
N ALA A 64 -41.81 -12.94 -39.64
CA ALA A 64 -43.22 -13.03 -39.30
C ALA A 64 -44.07 -11.90 -39.91
N TYR A 65 -43.45 -10.76 -40.24
CA TYR A 65 -44.14 -9.57 -40.76
C TYR A 65 -45.04 -9.82 -41.98
N PRO A 66 -44.64 -10.62 -43.01
CA PRO A 66 -45.51 -10.94 -44.15
C PRO A 66 -46.77 -11.73 -43.78
N PHE A 67 -46.74 -12.44 -42.65
CA PHE A 67 -47.82 -13.30 -42.16
C PHE A 67 -48.58 -12.68 -40.99
N GLN A 68 -48.39 -11.39 -40.70
CA GLN A 68 -49.01 -10.71 -39.54
C GLN A 68 -50.54 -10.76 -39.50
N SER A 69 -51.20 -10.99 -40.66
CA SER A 69 -52.65 -11.15 -40.76
C SER A 69 -53.15 -12.50 -40.24
N ALA A 70 -52.31 -13.53 -40.20
CA ALA A 70 -52.65 -14.82 -39.62
C ALA A 70 -52.45 -14.78 -38.10
N PHE A 71 -53.27 -15.51 -37.34
CA PHE A 71 -53.20 -15.52 -35.87
C PHE A 71 -51.78 -15.75 -35.33
N TRP A 72 -51.11 -16.81 -35.81
CA TRP A 72 -49.75 -17.15 -35.38
C TRP A 72 -48.70 -16.15 -35.87
N GLY A 73 -48.86 -15.60 -37.07
CA GLY A 73 -47.95 -14.59 -37.58
C GLY A 73 -48.08 -13.27 -36.83
N GLY A 74 -49.29 -12.84 -36.47
CA GLY A 74 -49.54 -11.67 -35.63
C GLY A 74 -49.04 -11.84 -34.20
N LEU A 75 -49.17 -13.04 -33.62
CA LEU A 75 -48.64 -13.38 -32.29
C LEU A 75 -47.11 -13.27 -32.25
N VAL A 76 -46.42 -13.89 -33.24
CA VAL A 76 -44.97 -13.84 -33.34
C VAL A 76 -44.48 -12.42 -33.68
N THR A 77 -45.17 -11.70 -34.57
CA THR A 77 -44.84 -10.31 -34.91
C THR A 77 -44.94 -9.39 -33.68
N SER A 78 -46.00 -9.54 -32.87
CA SER A 78 -46.19 -8.76 -31.64
C SER A 78 -45.15 -9.12 -30.57
N GLY A 79 -44.85 -10.40 -30.41
CA GLY A 79 -43.79 -10.85 -29.52
C GLY A 79 -42.40 -10.36 -29.95
N CYS A 80 -42.02 -10.55 -31.21
CA CYS A 80 -40.71 -10.15 -31.71
C CYS A 80 -40.53 -8.62 -31.72
N SER A 81 -41.57 -7.84 -32.04
CA SER A 81 -41.51 -6.37 -32.00
C SER A 81 -41.34 -5.85 -30.57
N ALA A 82 -42.10 -6.38 -29.61
CA ALA A 82 -41.98 -6.01 -28.21
C ALA A 82 -40.65 -6.49 -27.59
N ALA A 83 -40.16 -7.67 -27.97
CA ALA A 83 -38.84 -8.17 -27.59
C ALA A 83 -37.69 -7.30 -28.12
N LEU A 84 -37.83 -6.82 -29.36
CA LEU A 84 -36.87 -5.91 -29.97
C LEU A 84 -36.84 -4.56 -29.26
N VAL A 85 -38.02 -3.99 -28.96
CA VAL A 85 -38.12 -2.72 -28.23
C VAL A 85 -37.58 -2.85 -26.79
N GLY A 86 -37.95 -3.90 -26.07
CA GLY A 86 -37.43 -4.17 -24.72
C GLY A 86 -35.91 -4.35 -24.71
N GLY A 87 -35.37 -5.12 -25.66
CA GLY A 87 -33.93 -5.30 -25.82
C GLY A 87 -33.19 -4.01 -26.19
N LEU A 88 -33.76 -3.16 -27.04
CA LEU A 88 -33.20 -1.86 -27.41
C LEU A 88 -33.22 -0.87 -26.24
N ALA A 89 -34.30 -0.87 -25.45
CA ALA A 89 -34.43 0.00 -24.28
C ALA A 89 -33.38 -0.33 -23.21
N ASP A 90 -33.21 -1.62 -22.89
CA ASP A 90 -32.18 -2.06 -21.93
C ASP A 90 -30.77 -1.92 -22.51
N TRP A 91 -30.60 -2.11 -23.82
CA TRP A 91 -29.33 -1.80 -24.50
C TRP A 91 -28.96 -0.33 -24.29
N PHE A 92 -29.91 0.58 -24.53
CA PHE A 92 -29.71 2.01 -24.36
C PHE A 92 -29.38 2.34 -22.89
N ALA A 93 -30.14 1.82 -21.94
CA ALA A 93 -29.92 2.09 -20.50
C ALA A 93 -28.54 1.61 -20.02
N VAL A 94 -28.16 0.37 -20.36
CA VAL A 94 -26.86 -0.18 -19.98
C VAL A 94 -25.72 0.55 -20.70
N ASN A 95 -25.88 0.90 -21.99
CA ASN A 95 -24.84 1.64 -22.71
C ASN A 95 -24.70 3.08 -22.17
N ALA A 96 -25.82 3.71 -21.79
CA ALA A 96 -25.83 5.03 -21.16
C ALA A 96 -25.17 5.05 -19.77
N LEU A 97 -25.04 3.90 -19.10
CA LEU A 97 -24.30 3.81 -17.85
C LEU A 97 -22.80 4.11 -18.05
N PHE A 98 -22.23 3.60 -19.14
CA PHE A 98 -20.78 3.64 -19.41
C PHE A 98 -20.36 4.70 -20.43
N ARG A 99 -21.18 4.91 -21.47
CA ARG A 99 -20.82 5.68 -22.68
C ARG A 99 -22.00 6.51 -23.17
N ARG A 100 -21.79 7.26 -24.26
CA ARG A 100 -22.86 7.95 -25.00
C ARG A 100 -23.48 7.02 -26.05
N PRO A 101 -24.70 6.49 -25.83
CA PRO A 101 -25.40 5.79 -26.90
C PRO A 101 -25.59 6.72 -28.11
N LEU A 102 -25.21 6.23 -29.30
CA LEU A 102 -25.37 6.94 -30.58
C LEU A 102 -24.64 8.30 -30.67
N GLY A 103 -23.69 8.58 -29.78
CA GLY A 103 -22.96 9.85 -29.76
C GLY A 103 -23.77 11.05 -29.26
N VAL A 104 -24.99 10.83 -28.74
CA VAL A 104 -25.85 11.90 -28.24
C VAL A 104 -25.18 12.56 -27.03
N PRO A 105 -24.99 13.90 -27.01
CA PRO A 105 -24.38 14.58 -25.88
C PRO A 105 -25.26 14.49 -24.64
N ALA A 106 -24.61 14.38 -23.48
CA ALA A 106 -25.25 14.18 -22.20
C ALA A 106 -25.98 15.46 -21.73
N GLY A 107 -27.25 15.63 -22.11
CA GLY A 107 -28.07 16.82 -21.83
C GLY A 107 -29.05 16.68 -20.65
N LYS A 108 -29.96 17.64 -20.49
CA LYS A 108 -31.04 17.62 -19.48
C LYS A 108 -32.03 16.46 -19.66
N VAL A 109 -32.19 15.96 -20.89
CA VAL A 109 -33.17 14.92 -21.25
C VAL A 109 -32.62 13.50 -21.08
N PHE A 110 -31.31 13.30 -21.32
CA PHE A 110 -30.67 11.99 -21.24
C PHE A 110 -29.43 12.03 -20.34
N ARG A 111 -29.49 11.36 -19.19
CA ARG A 111 -28.32 11.16 -18.32
C ARG A 111 -27.51 9.97 -18.81
N THR A 112 -26.52 10.25 -19.66
CA THR A 112 -25.54 9.25 -20.14
C THR A 112 -24.22 9.40 -19.39
N GLU A 113 -23.33 8.42 -19.53
CA GLU A 113 -22.02 8.36 -18.87
C GLU A 113 -22.12 8.50 -17.35
N ILE A 114 -23.12 7.85 -16.75
CA ILE A 114 -23.42 7.99 -15.31
C ILE A 114 -22.20 7.65 -14.46
N ILE A 115 -21.45 6.62 -14.83
CA ILE A 115 -20.25 6.20 -14.08
C ILE A 115 -19.12 7.22 -14.25
N PRO A 116 -18.65 7.55 -15.47
CA PRO A 116 -17.64 8.61 -15.65
C PRO A 116 -18.02 9.95 -15.00
N ARG A 117 -19.29 10.36 -15.07
CA ARG A 117 -19.77 11.60 -14.46
C ARG A 117 -19.68 11.63 -12.94
N ASN A 118 -19.78 10.48 -12.29
CA ASN A 118 -19.67 10.35 -10.85
C ASN A 118 -18.26 9.95 -10.39
N ARG A 119 -17.26 9.99 -11.28
CA ARG A 119 -15.87 9.59 -10.97
C ARG A 119 -15.36 10.21 -9.68
N GLU A 120 -15.44 11.53 -9.54
CA GLU A 120 -14.96 12.23 -8.34
C GLU A 120 -15.62 11.72 -7.07
N ARG A 121 -16.94 11.53 -7.10
CA ARG A 121 -17.68 10.98 -5.96
C ARG A 121 -17.26 9.54 -5.63
N ILE A 122 -17.05 8.72 -6.65
CA ILE A 122 -16.58 7.33 -6.48
C ILE A 122 -15.16 7.33 -5.90
N PHE A 123 -14.29 8.20 -6.39
CA PHE A 123 -12.89 8.29 -5.96
C PHE A 123 -12.78 8.78 -4.52
N LEU A 124 -13.60 9.78 -4.13
CA LEU A 124 -13.69 10.22 -2.74
C LEU A 124 -14.21 9.10 -1.83
N ALA A 125 -15.19 8.32 -2.28
CA ALA A 125 -15.68 7.17 -1.52
C ALA A 125 -14.62 6.07 -1.39
N LEU A 126 -13.86 5.79 -2.45
CA LEU A 126 -12.74 4.85 -2.45
C LEU A 126 -11.62 5.33 -1.52
N ARG A 127 -11.22 6.59 -1.60
CA ARG A 127 -10.24 7.19 -0.69
C ARG A 127 -10.69 7.01 0.75
N SER A 128 -11.91 7.43 1.09
CA SER A 128 -12.45 7.31 2.44
C SER A 128 -12.49 5.85 2.92
N MET A 129 -12.81 4.91 2.04
CA MET A 129 -12.78 3.48 2.36
C MET A 129 -11.35 3.01 2.65
N VAL A 130 -10.38 3.37 1.81
CA VAL A 130 -9.01 2.95 2.04
C VAL A 130 -8.46 3.58 3.31
N GLU A 131 -8.64 4.88 3.50
CA GLU A 131 -8.12 5.66 4.64
C GLU A 131 -8.76 5.23 5.97
N ASN A 132 -10.09 5.18 6.04
CA ASN A 132 -10.80 5.00 7.31
C ASN A 132 -11.15 3.53 7.63
N GLU A 133 -11.10 2.61 6.66
CA GLU A 133 -11.51 1.21 6.87
C GLU A 133 -10.36 0.23 6.61
N LEU A 134 -9.65 0.35 5.48
CA LEU A 134 -8.59 -0.60 5.14
C LEU A 134 -7.25 -0.30 5.81
N LEU A 135 -6.86 0.96 5.83
CA LEU A 135 -5.63 1.49 6.43
C LEU A 135 -5.94 2.32 7.67
N SER A 136 -7.04 2.03 8.35
CA SER A 136 -7.42 2.76 9.56
C SER A 136 -6.32 2.71 10.61
N HIS A 137 -6.30 3.72 11.47
CA HIS A 137 -5.36 3.84 12.58
C HIS A 137 -5.24 2.53 13.39
N GLU A 138 -6.38 1.94 13.76
CA GLU A 138 -6.44 0.69 14.53
C GLU A 138 -5.85 -0.50 13.77
N VAL A 139 -6.14 -0.60 12.47
CA VAL A 139 -5.63 -1.69 11.61
C VAL A 139 -4.12 -1.58 11.44
N LEU A 140 -3.61 -0.38 11.20
CA LEU A 140 -2.18 -0.11 11.08
C LEU A 140 -1.46 -0.37 12.39
N LYS A 141 -1.98 0.13 13.51
CA LYS A 141 -1.42 -0.11 14.84
C LYS A 141 -1.31 -1.61 15.15
N THR A 142 -2.40 -2.35 14.97
CA THR A 142 -2.41 -3.82 15.16
C THR A 142 -1.38 -4.50 14.26
N LYS A 143 -1.20 -4.01 13.02
CA LYS A 143 -0.23 -4.57 12.08
C LYS A 143 1.21 -4.27 12.49
N VAL A 144 1.50 -3.06 12.95
CA VAL A 144 2.81 -2.66 13.48
C VAL A 144 3.16 -3.48 14.72
N GLU A 145 2.21 -3.68 15.63
CA GLU A 145 2.41 -4.48 16.85
C GLU A 145 2.70 -5.96 16.57
N THR A 146 2.18 -6.50 15.46
CA THR A 146 2.37 -7.90 15.07
C THR A 146 3.49 -8.11 14.05
N TYR A 147 4.03 -7.04 13.47
CA TYR A 147 5.07 -7.11 12.46
C TYR A 147 6.44 -7.30 13.10
N ASP A 148 7.30 -8.01 12.36
CA ASP A 148 8.62 -8.38 12.81
C ASP A 148 9.69 -7.56 12.09
N PHE A 149 10.13 -6.48 12.73
CA PHE A 149 11.06 -5.50 12.16
C PHE A 149 12.52 -5.96 12.17
N ALA A 150 12.87 -6.98 12.96
CA ALA A 150 14.23 -7.49 13.04
C ALA A 150 14.76 -8.05 11.70
N ALA A 151 13.91 -8.78 10.97
CA ALA A 151 14.27 -9.34 9.68
C ALA A 151 14.61 -8.26 8.63
N PRO A 152 13.74 -7.27 8.36
CA PRO A 152 14.06 -6.20 7.43
C PRO A 152 15.19 -5.30 7.92
N ALA A 153 15.28 -5.02 9.22
CA ALA A 153 16.42 -4.27 9.78
C ALA A 153 17.75 -4.96 9.47
N THR A 154 17.81 -6.29 9.57
CA THR A 154 19.03 -7.04 9.22
C THR A 154 19.30 -7.04 7.71
N ALA A 155 18.26 -7.08 6.89
CA ALA A 155 18.40 -7.02 5.42
C ALA A 155 18.96 -5.66 4.99
N ILE A 156 18.36 -4.56 5.48
CA ILE A 156 18.80 -3.19 5.23
C ILE A 156 20.24 -2.99 5.73
N TRP A 157 20.57 -3.47 6.93
CA TRP A 157 21.92 -3.40 7.48
C TRP A 157 22.98 -4.11 6.63
N LYS A 158 22.61 -5.19 5.94
CA LYS A 158 23.50 -5.90 5.01
C LYS A 158 23.61 -5.21 3.64
N ALA A 159 22.59 -4.48 3.23
CA ALA A 159 22.55 -3.75 1.96
C ALA A 159 23.22 -2.37 2.04
N LEU A 160 23.25 -1.78 3.24
CA LEU A 160 23.91 -0.50 3.49
C LEU A 160 25.41 -0.54 3.16
N ASP A 161 25.87 0.52 2.50
CA ASP A 161 27.30 0.71 2.25
C ASP A 161 28.06 0.90 3.57
N ARG A 162 28.92 -0.07 3.85
CA ARG A 162 29.68 -0.16 5.09
C ARG A 162 30.68 1.00 5.20
N ASP A 163 31.24 1.45 4.07
CA ASP A 163 32.24 2.50 4.05
C ASP A 163 31.60 3.86 4.36
N SER A 164 30.49 4.19 3.70
CA SER A 164 29.71 5.40 4.00
C SER A 164 29.27 5.49 5.47
N LEU A 165 28.79 4.39 6.06
CA LEU A 165 28.40 4.36 7.46
C LEU A 165 29.58 4.48 8.43
N GLN A 166 30.73 3.89 8.10
CA GLN A 166 31.94 4.06 8.91
C GLN A 166 32.45 5.49 8.89
N ASP A 167 32.31 6.22 7.78
CA ASP A 167 32.66 7.63 7.69
C ASP A 167 31.72 8.49 8.56
N ILE A 168 30.42 8.23 8.52
CA ILE A 168 29.43 8.87 9.41
C ILE A 168 29.78 8.60 10.89
N LEU A 169 30.10 7.36 11.25
CA LEU A 169 30.51 6.99 12.61
C LEU A 169 31.79 7.71 13.04
N THR A 170 32.76 7.86 12.13
CA THR A 170 34.04 8.55 12.42
C THR A 170 33.79 10.01 12.77
N ARG A 171 32.95 10.69 11.99
CA ARG A 171 32.63 12.10 12.22
C ARG A 171 31.75 12.28 13.45
N CYS A 172 30.87 11.33 13.75
CA CYS A 172 30.10 11.29 15.00
C CYS A 172 31.04 11.27 16.21
N LEU A 173 32.08 10.43 16.17
CA LEU A 173 33.09 10.38 17.23
C LEU A 173 33.91 11.66 17.34
N GLN A 174 34.30 12.26 16.21
CA GLN A 174 34.99 13.56 16.21
C GLN A 174 34.14 14.66 16.82
N GLN A 175 32.85 14.73 16.47
CA GLN A 175 31.96 15.76 17.00
C GLN A 175 31.60 15.51 18.47
N LEU A 176 31.52 14.26 18.91
CA LEU A 176 31.46 13.91 20.34
C LEU A 176 32.70 14.40 21.08
N GLN A 177 33.89 14.21 20.50
CA GLN A 177 35.15 14.70 21.08
C GLN A 177 35.16 16.23 21.19
N GLU A 178 34.79 16.96 20.13
CA GLU A 178 34.71 18.44 20.14
C GLU A 178 33.73 18.94 21.22
N ASN A 179 32.52 18.36 21.29
CA ASN A 179 31.54 18.75 22.30
C ASN A 179 31.99 18.40 23.73
N LEU A 180 32.73 17.31 23.91
CA LEU A 180 33.32 16.93 25.20
C LEU A 180 34.41 17.91 25.59
N GLU A 181 35.31 18.29 24.67
CA GLU A 181 36.35 19.30 24.90
C GLU A 181 35.73 20.65 25.28
N ASP A 182 34.72 21.12 24.53
CA ASP A 182 33.99 22.37 24.83
C ASP A 182 33.29 22.31 26.19
N SER A 183 32.63 21.19 26.52
CA SER A 183 31.93 21.03 27.80
C SER A 183 32.91 20.95 28.98
N VAL A 184 34.05 20.27 28.80
CA VAL A 184 35.12 20.23 29.80
C VAL A 184 35.71 21.63 29.98
N GLN A 185 35.84 22.41 28.91
CA GLN A 185 36.40 23.76 28.94
C GLN A 185 35.44 24.79 29.57
N GLU A 186 34.13 24.67 29.32
CA GLU A 186 33.08 25.42 30.03
C GLU A 186 33.07 25.09 31.53
N LEU A 187 33.15 23.80 31.89
CA LEU A 187 33.27 23.34 33.28
C LEU A 187 34.59 23.79 33.95
N HIS A 188 35.67 23.91 33.16
CA HIS A 188 36.96 24.42 33.62
C HIS A 188 36.88 25.89 34.05
N GLN A 189 36.00 26.69 33.44
CA GLN A 189 35.73 28.06 33.89
C GLN A 189 34.93 28.11 35.20
N GLU A 190 34.11 27.09 35.49
CA GLU A 190 33.24 27.07 36.67
C GLU A 190 33.85 26.45 37.94
N SER A 191 34.83 25.53 37.87
CA SER A 191 35.51 25.03 39.08
C SER A 191 36.82 24.25 38.86
N LEU A 192 37.96 24.94 38.91
CA LEU A 192 39.31 24.34 38.81
C LEU A 192 39.66 23.33 39.92
N ALA A 193 38.93 23.28 41.03
CA ALA A 193 39.26 22.44 42.20
C ALA A 193 38.48 21.11 42.28
N LEU A 194 37.40 20.92 41.51
CA LEU A 194 36.56 19.71 41.57
C LEU A 194 36.92 18.66 40.51
N LEU A 195 37.73 19.03 39.52
CA LEU A 195 37.99 18.24 38.30
C LEU A 195 39.11 17.21 38.43
N GLU A 196 40.02 17.31 39.40
CA GLU A 196 41.01 16.23 39.63
C GLU A 196 40.37 14.94 40.18
N GLN A 197 39.09 14.97 40.58
CA GLN A 197 38.40 13.81 41.18
C GLN A 197 37.09 13.40 40.49
N THR A 198 36.58 14.15 39.52
CA THR A 198 35.29 13.84 38.89
C THR A 198 35.46 13.05 37.60
N SER A 199 35.57 11.72 37.73
CA SER A 199 35.11 10.83 36.67
C SER A 199 33.69 11.21 36.31
N ILE A 200 33.42 11.52 35.04
CA ILE A 200 32.07 11.76 34.53
C ILE A 200 31.23 10.55 34.92
N ARG A 201 30.25 10.78 35.80
CA ARG A 201 29.33 9.74 36.25
C ARG A 201 28.38 9.42 35.11
N GLU A 202 27.90 8.18 35.07
CA GLU A 202 26.94 7.68 34.06
C GLU A 202 25.72 8.63 33.90
N GLU A 203 25.28 9.24 34.99
CA GLU A 203 24.17 10.22 35.05
C GLU A 203 24.44 11.53 34.29
N GLN A 204 25.70 11.95 34.16
CA GLN A 204 26.12 13.17 33.44
C GLN A 204 26.42 12.89 31.96
N PHE A 205 26.66 11.62 31.60
CA PHE A 205 26.95 11.21 30.23
C PHE A 205 25.70 11.24 29.34
N ILE A 206 24.54 10.86 29.87
CA ILE A 206 23.29 10.77 29.10
C ILE A 206 22.92 12.11 28.44
N PRO A 207 22.89 13.26 29.15
CA PRO A 207 22.58 14.56 28.54
C PRO A 207 23.60 15.02 27.49
N LEU A 208 24.88 14.69 27.68
CA LEU A 208 25.95 15.01 26.73
C LEU A 208 25.83 14.18 25.45
N ALA A 209 25.58 12.87 25.59
CA ALA A 209 25.34 11.98 24.47
C ALA A 209 24.09 12.39 23.69
N GLU A 210 23.03 12.80 24.38
CA GLU A 210 21.82 13.33 23.76
C GLU A 210 22.09 14.63 22.99
N LYS A 211 22.80 15.60 23.59
CA LYS A 211 23.19 16.86 22.94
C LYS A 211 24.07 16.62 21.71
N ALA A 212 25.06 15.73 21.82
CA ALA A 212 25.94 15.38 20.70
C ALA A 212 25.18 14.70 19.57
N PHE A 213 24.27 13.77 19.89
CA PHE A 213 23.42 13.09 18.91
C PHE A 213 22.48 14.07 18.19
N ARG A 214 21.85 15.00 18.92
CA ARG A 214 21.01 16.07 18.34
C ARG A 214 21.81 16.97 17.39
N ASN A 215 23.00 17.39 17.79
CA ASN A 215 23.88 18.23 16.97
C ASN A 215 24.34 17.49 15.69
N LEU A 216 24.64 16.19 15.79
CA LEU A 216 24.97 15.36 14.63
C LEU A 216 23.80 15.29 13.65
N LEU A 217 22.59 15.02 14.15
CA LEU A 217 21.39 14.97 13.31
C LEU A 217 21.11 16.31 12.63
N ALA A 218 21.37 17.43 13.31
CA ALA A 218 21.20 18.77 12.72
C ALA A 218 22.26 19.10 11.65
N GLY A 219 23.44 18.47 11.73
CA GLY A 219 24.54 18.65 10.79
C GLY A 219 24.30 18.06 9.40
N GLN A 220 25.18 18.41 8.45
CA GLN A 220 25.12 17.89 7.07
C GLN A 220 25.25 16.36 7.01
N GLU A 221 25.98 15.76 7.94
CA GLU A 221 26.21 14.31 7.96
C GLU A 221 24.99 13.54 8.50
N GLY A 222 24.29 14.08 9.51
CA GLY A 222 23.01 13.53 9.96
C GLY A 222 21.97 13.52 8.84
N LYS A 223 21.93 14.60 8.05
CA LYS A 223 21.09 14.67 6.83
C LYS A 223 21.44 13.58 5.83
N LYS A 224 22.73 13.39 5.53
CA LYS A 224 23.18 12.31 4.63
C LYS A 224 22.85 10.93 5.17
N ALA A 225 23.00 10.70 6.47
CA ALA A 225 22.70 9.41 7.10
C ALA A 225 21.21 9.08 6.99
N VAL A 226 20.32 10.04 7.27
CA VAL A 226 18.88 9.87 7.09
C VAL A 226 18.52 9.68 5.63
N ALA A 227 19.10 10.45 4.71
CA ALA A 227 18.88 10.29 3.28
C ALA A 227 19.30 8.89 2.78
N ALA A 228 20.47 8.40 3.20
CA ALA A 228 20.94 7.06 2.85
C ALA A 228 20.03 5.96 3.42
N LEU A 229 19.52 6.14 4.65
CA LEU A 229 18.58 5.21 5.26
C LEU A 229 17.24 5.20 4.50
N LEU A 230 16.73 6.36 4.12
CA LEU A 230 15.48 6.49 3.36
C LEU A 230 15.61 5.92 1.95
N ASP A 231 16.75 6.14 1.30
CA ASP A 231 17.05 5.53 0.01
C ASP A 231 17.02 4.00 0.10
N ASN A 232 17.68 3.40 1.09
CA ASN A 232 17.64 1.95 1.30
C ASN A 232 16.24 1.44 1.65
N LEU A 233 15.47 2.18 2.45
CA LEU A 233 14.08 1.85 2.74
C LEU A 233 13.21 1.89 1.48
N SER A 234 13.45 2.86 0.59
CA SER A 234 12.71 2.98 -0.68
C SER A 234 12.93 1.74 -1.56
N HIS A 235 14.16 1.24 -1.63
CA HIS A 235 14.51 0.00 -2.33
C HIS A 235 13.89 -1.23 -1.66
N TRP A 236 13.98 -1.32 -0.33
CA TRP A 236 13.41 -2.44 0.43
C TRP A 236 11.90 -2.54 0.27
N VAL A 237 11.19 -1.41 0.31
CA VAL A 237 9.73 -1.35 0.10
C VAL A 237 9.35 -1.91 -1.27
N GLN A 238 10.20 -1.79 -2.28
CA GLN A 238 9.95 -2.30 -3.64
C GLN A 238 10.29 -3.79 -3.82
N GLU A 239 10.81 -4.47 -2.79
CA GLU A 239 11.13 -5.89 -2.90
C GLU A 239 9.91 -6.77 -3.19
N THR A 240 10.17 -7.88 -3.86
CA THR A 240 9.15 -8.87 -4.22
C THR A 240 8.45 -9.49 -3.00
N GLU A 241 9.19 -9.69 -1.91
CA GLU A 241 8.61 -10.24 -0.68
C GLU A 241 7.58 -9.29 -0.07
N ILE A 242 7.90 -7.98 -0.07
CA ILE A 242 6.99 -6.92 0.39
C ILE A 242 5.78 -6.83 -0.53
N HIS A 243 5.98 -6.94 -1.84
CA HIS A 243 4.88 -6.94 -2.81
C HIS A 243 3.88 -8.07 -2.54
N LEU A 244 4.38 -9.30 -2.34
CA LEU A 244 3.54 -10.47 -2.06
C LEU A 244 2.84 -10.36 -0.70
N TRP A 245 3.53 -9.84 0.31
CA TRP A 245 2.96 -9.61 1.63
C TRP A 245 1.83 -8.57 1.55
N LEU A 246 2.07 -7.44 0.90
CA LEU A 246 1.11 -6.34 0.76
C LEU A 246 -0.11 -6.77 -0.05
N THR A 247 0.09 -7.52 -1.13
CA THR A 247 -0.99 -8.09 -1.95
C THR A 247 -1.92 -8.96 -1.10
N ARG A 248 -1.37 -9.91 -0.34
CA ARG A 248 -2.16 -10.79 0.54
C ARG A 248 -2.85 -10.02 1.67
N TRP A 249 -2.20 -8.98 2.18
CA TRP A 249 -2.76 -8.13 3.21
C TRP A 249 -3.95 -7.32 2.67
N LEU A 250 -3.82 -6.74 1.47
CA LEU A 250 -4.89 -6.03 0.78
C LEU A 250 -6.06 -6.95 0.45
N GLU A 251 -5.79 -8.14 -0.11
CA GLU A 251 -6.81 -9.16 -0.41
C GLU A 251 -7.66 -9.47 0.82
N LYS A 252 -7.03 -9.85 1.94
CA LYS A 252 -7.72 -10.12 3.21
C LYS A 252 -8.45 -8.91 3.79
N SER A 253 -7.94 -7.71 3.56
CA SER A 253 -8.56 -6.48 4.09
C SER A 253 -9.78 -6.09 3.26
N ILE A 254 -9.71 -6.21 1.93
CA ILE A 254 -10.85 -6.02 1.02
C ILE A 254 -11.92 -7.07 1.26
N GLU A 255 -11.57 -8.34 1.44
CA GLU A 255 -12.53 -9.41 1.77
C GLU A 255 -13.31 -9.11 3.06
N ARG A 256 -12.59 -8.70 4.12
CA ARG A 256 -13.22 -8.30 5.39
C ARG A 256 -14.08 -7.06 5.25
N TYR A 257 -13.71 -6.12 4.39
CA TYR A 257 -14.53 -4.95 4.11
C TYR A 257 -15.84 -5.33 3.40
N ILE A 258 -15.76 -6.19 2.37
CA ILE A 258 -16.92 -6.65 1.59
C ILE A 258 -17.88 -7.47 2.46
N SER A 259 -17.37 -8.30 3.37
CA SER A 259 -18.20 -9.19 4.19
C SER A 259 -19.12 -8.47 5.17
N GLN A 260 -18.85 -7.20 5.49
CA GLN A 260 -19.68 -6.42 6.42
C GLN A 260 -21.03 -6.00 5.83
N ASN A 261 -21.11 -5.68 4.53
CA ASN A 261 -22.36 -5.23 3.89
C ASN A 261 -22.32 -5.40 2.36
N SER A 262 -23.45 -5.80 1.76
CA SER A 262 -23.61 -5.93 0.31
C SER A 262 -23.35 -4.63 -0.47
N SER A 263 -23.60 -3.45 0.12
CA SER A 263 -23.29 -2.15 -0.52
C SER A 263 -21.78 -1.92 -0.72
N ARG A 264 -20.94 -2.49 0.16
CA ARG A 264 -19.47 -2.41 0.08
C ARG A 264 -18.90 -3.22 -1.08
N LYS A 265 -19.60 -4.29 -1.50
CA LYS A 265 -19.27 -5.06 -2.70
C LYS A 265 -19.29 -4.19 -3.96
N PHE A 266 -20.20 -3.23 -4.03
CA PHE A 266 -20.26 -2.28 -5.14
C PHE A 266 -19.01 -1.39 -5.18
N LEU A 267 -18.60 -0.80 -4.05
CA LEU A 267 -17.39 0.03 -3.98
C LEU A 267 -16.13 -0.76 -4.32
N ALA A 268 -16.00 -1.98 -3.79
CA ALA A 268 -14.86 -2.85 -4.09
C ALA A 268 -14.80 -3.30 -5.57
N MET A 269 -15.89 -3.21 -6.32
CA MET A 269 -15.88 -3.45 -7.77
C MET A 269 -14.97 -2.43 -8.48
N PHE A 270 -14.97 -1.18 -8.01
CA PHE A 270 -14.15 -0.10 -8.57
C PHE A 270 -12.69 -0.14 -8.09
N LEU A 271 -12.34 -1.03 -7.16
CA LEU A 271 -10.95 -1.25 -6.81
C LEU A 271 -10.24 -2.08 -7.89
N PRO A 272 -9.02 -1.66 -8.28
CA PRO A 272 -8.11 -2.51 -9.04
C PRO A 272 -7.81 -3.82 -8.31
N ASP A 273 -7.17 -4.75 -9.02
CA ASP A 273 -6.69 -5.99 -8.42
C ASP A 273 -5.73 -5.71 -7.25
N PRO A 274 -5.78 -6.48 -6.14
CA PRO A 274 -4.90 -6.28 -4.99
C PRO A 274 -3.41 -6.23 -5.31
N SER A 275 -2.95 -6.96 -6.34
CA SER A 275 -1.55 -6.92 -6.76
C SER A 275 -1.18 -5.59 -7.42
N GLN A 276 -2.07 -5.02 -8.23
CA GLN A 276 -1.86 -3.70 -8.85
C GLN A 276 -1.88 -2.60 -7.79
N LEU A 277 -2.82 -2.69 -6.84
CA LEU A 277 -2.87 -1.79 -5.70
C LEU A 277 -1.58 -1.87 -4.88
N ALA A 278 -1.09 -3.07 -4.57
CA ALA A 278 0.17 -3.27 -3.86
C ALA A 278 1.33 -2.59 -4.59
N HIS A 279 1.45 -2.80 -5.91
CA HIS A 279 2.50 -2.15 -6.71
C HIS A 279 2.39 -0.62 -6.69
N SER A 280 1.18 -0.07 -6.85
CA SER A 280 0.96 1.38 -6.81
C SER A 280 1.36 1.98 -5.46
N LEU A 281 0.97 1.35 -4.35
CA LEU A 281 1.33 1.78 -3.00
C LEU A 281 2.83 1.69 -2.74
N GLN A 282 3.49 0.61 -3.18
CA GLN A 282 4.96 0.48 -3.05
C GLN A 282 5.69 1.60 -3.78
N LYS A 283 5.27 1.89 -5.02
CA LYS A 283 5.87 2.95 -5.83
C LYS A 283 5.70 4.31 -5.16
N GLN A 284 4.49 4.66 -4.73
CA GLN A 284 4.24 5.95 -4.09
C GLN A 284 4.92 6.08 -2.73
N LEU A 285 4.96 5.01 -1.95
CA LEU A 285 5.69 5.03 -0.68
C LEU A 285 7.19 5.21 -0.91
N ALA A 286 7.76 4.55 -1.93
CA ALA A 286 9.16 4.73 -2.28
C ALA A 286 9.45 6.15 -2.78
N ASP A 287 8.61 6.70 -3.65
CA ASP A 287 8.72 8.08 -4.13
C ASP A 287 8.64 9.06 -2.94
N TYR A 288 7.68 8.88 -2.03
CA TYR A 288 7.52 9.68 -0.83
C TYR A 288 8.74 9.61 0.11
N LEU A 289 9.36 8.44 0.26
CA LEU A 289 10.57 8.27 1.07
C LEU A 289 11.78 9.05 0.50
N LEU A 290 11.80 9.28 -0.81
CA LEU A 290 12.88 10.01 -1.50
C LEU A 290 12.65 11.53 -1.57
N GLU A 291 11.51 12.04 -1.08
CA GLU A 291 11.26 13.47 -1.02
C GLU A 291 12.16 14.16 0.02
N ASP A 292 12.73 15.32 -0.35
CA ASP A 292 13.55 16.14 0.57
C ASP A 292 12.79 16.53 1.84
N GLN A 293 11.49 16.79 1.73
CA GLN A 293 10.63 17.11 2.86
C GLN A 293 10.50 15.92 3.83
N THR A 294 10.42 14.69 3.33
CA THR A 294 10.33 13.48 4.16
C THR A 294 11.61 13.28 4.98
N ALA A 295 12.77 13.53 4.38
CA ALA A 295 14.04 13.51 5.11
C ALA A 295 14.06 14.57 6.22
N ALA A 296 13.60 15.78 5.95
CA ALA A 296 13.50 16.86 6.94
C ALA A 296 12.55 16.50 8.10
N ASP A 297 11.37 15.95 7.79
CA ASP A 297 10.37 15.55 8.78
C ASP A 297 10.90 14.43 9.69
N ILE A 298 11.61 13.46 9.13
CA ILE A 298 12.20 12.34 9.88
C ILE A 298 13.36 12.83 10.75
N LEU A 299 14.16 13.77 10.26
CA LEU A 299 15.21 14.41 11.07
C LEU A 299 14.61 15.16 12.26
N GLU A 300 13.58 15.95 12.04
CA GLU A 300 12.89 16.68 13.11
C GLU A 300 12.28 15.72 14.13
N TRP A 301 11.65 14.64 13.64
CA TRP A 301 11.10 13.59 14.49
C TRP A 301 12.18 12.88 15.30
N LEU A 302 13.30 12.47 14.70
CA LEU A 302 14.43 11.82 15.39
C LEU A 302 15.06 12.73 16.45
N GLN A 303 15.12 14.04 16.18
CA GLN A 303 15.59 15.00 17.16
C GLN A 303 14.61 15.10 18.34
N LYS A 304 13.30 15.11 18.10
CA LYS A 304 12.30 15.22 19.18
C LYS A 304 12.06 13.91 19.92
N ALA A 305 12.30 12.77 19.26
CA ALA A 305 12.14 11.45 19.83
C ALA A 305 13.06 11.32 21.05
N HIS A 306 12.46 11.00 22.19
CA HIS A 306 13.21 10.43 23.31
C HIS A 306 13.60 9.01 22.90
N LEU A 307 14.65 8.90 22.08
CA LEU A 307 15.31 7.63 21.81
C LEU A 307 15.58 7.00 23.17
N ALA A 308 14.91 5.87 23.44
CA ALA A 308 14.73 5.39 24.79
C ALA A 308 16.07 5.39 25.55
N SER A 309 16.01 5.77 26.82
CA SER A 309 17.13 5.78 27.77
C SER A 309 17.99 4.51 27.73
N THR A 310 17.46 3.40 27.22
CA THR A 310 18.16 2.12 26.99
C THR A 310 19.23 2.14 25.89
N MET A 311 19.09 2.95 24.83
CA MET A 311 20.16 3.11 23.82
C MET A 311 21.31 3.92 24.42
N TYR A 312 20.98 5.00 25.13
CA TYR A 312 21.93 5.83 25.83
C TYR A 312 22.58 5.12 27.01
N SER A 313 21.85 4.27 27.75
CA SER A 313 22.41 3.52 28.87
C SER A 313 23.39 2.45 28.42
N LYS A 314 23.11 1.73 27.32
CA LYS A 314 24.09 0.79 26.74
C LYS A 314 25.32 1.51 26.18
N LEU A 315 25.11 2.66 25.53
CA LEU A 315 26.23 3.50 25.11
C LEU A 315 27.03 3.97 26.33
N ALA A 316 26.39 4.41 27.41
CA ALA A 316 27.02 4.83 28.66
C ALA A 316 27.78 3.69 29.36
N GLU A 317 27.20 2.49 29.44
CA GLU A 317 27.85 1.29 29.96
C GLU A 317 29.10 0.90 29.14
N THR A 318 29.04 1.09 27.82
CA THR A 318 30.16 0.81 26.90
C THR A 318 31.22 1.92 26.95
N LEU A 319 30.79 3.17 27.21
CA LEU A 319 31.61 4.38 27.32
C LEU A 319 31.90 4.67 28.80
N THR A 320 32.67 3.80 29.44
CA THR A 320 33.14 4.03 30.81
C THR A 320 34.07 5.25 30.90
N ALA A 321 34.25 5.80 32.11
CA ALA A 321 35.10 6.97 32.43
C ALA A 321 36.54 6.88 31.85
N ASP A 322 37.02 5.68 31.56
CA ASP A 322 38.33 5.39 30.98
C ASP A 322 38.44 5.84 29.51
N LEU A 323 37.33 5.98 28.78
CA LEU A 323 37.29 6.38 27.36
C LEU A 323 37.26 7.88 27.13
N ILE A 324 36.68 8.66 28.05
CA ILE A 324 36.70 10.13 27.97
C ILE A 324 38.12 10.66 28.17
N GLN A 325 38.88 10.02 29.07
CA GLN A 325 40.30 10.30 29.24
C GLN A 325 41.15 9.84 28.04
N LYS A 326 40.71 8.78 27.34
CA LYS A 326 41.41 8.23 26.18
C LYS A 326 41.09 8.96 24.88
N LEU A 327 39.91 9.56 24.72
CA LEU A 327 39.43 10.23 23.49
C LEU A 327 40.34 11.34 22.95
N HIS A 328 41.29 11.84 23.74
CA HIS A 328 42.28 12.83 23.32
C HIS A 328 43.36 12.30 22.35
N THR A 329 43.48 10.99 22.13
CA THR A 329 44.50 10.41 21.23
C THR A 329 43.88 9.81 19.95
N PRO A 330 44.53 9.94 18.78
CA PRO A 330 44.01 9.39 17.52
C PRO A 330 43.89 7.85 17.53
N GLU A 331 44.71 7.15 18.32
CA GLU A 331 44.68 5.68 18.42
C GLU A 331 43.45 5.16 19.19
N SER A 332 43.03 5.86 20.24
CA SER A 332 41.86 5.48 21.04
C SER A 332 40.54 5.80 20.33
N ALA A 333 40.47 6.90 19.57
CA ALA A 333 39.32 7.24 18.74
C ALA A 333 39.09 6.16 17.66
N LEU A 334 40.18 5.66 17.07
CA LEU A 334 40.12 4.53 16.13
C LEU A 334 39.68 3.23 16.82
N ALA A 335 40.16 2.96 18.04
CA ALA A 335 39.75 1.79 18.82
C ALA A 335 38.26 1.85 19.17
N LEU A 336 37.77 3.01 19.61
CA LEU A 336 36.37 3.25 19.92
C LEU A 336 35.49 3.13 18.67
N LYS A 337 35.92 3.69 17.54
CA LYS A 337 35.26 3.50 16.23
C LYS A 337 35.07 2.03 15.92
N LYS A 338 36.13 1.24 16.02
CA LYS A 338 36.09 -0.21 15.75
C LYS A 338 35.17 -0.94 16.74
N GLN A 339 35.21 -0.58 18.01
CA GLN A 339 34.37 -1.19 19.05
C GLN A 339 32.89 -0.89 18.82
N LEU A 340 32.52 0.39 18.62
CA LEU A 340 31.14 0.79 18.35
C LEU A 340 30.61 0.15 17.06
N TRP A 341 31.43 0.13 16.01
CA TRP A 341 31.06 -0.53 14.76
C TRP A 341 30.79 -2.02 14.96
N ARG A 342 31.67 -2.71 15.69
CA ARG A 342 31.51 -4.13 16.00
C ARG A 342 30.28 -4.38 16.86
N SER A 343 30.01 -3.54 17.85
CA SER A 343 28.81 -3.64 18.69
C SER A 343 27.51 -3.40 17.90
N LEU A 344 27.50 -2.47 16.96
CA LEU A 344 26.37 -2.26 16.05
C LEU A 344 26.17 -3.48 15.14
N ASP A 345 27.25 -3.99 14.55
CA ASP A 345 27.18 -5.13 13.63
C ASP A 345 26.73 -6.42 14.35
N GLU A 346 27.33 -6.75 15.49
CA GLU A 346 26.92 -7.87 16.34
C GLU A 346 25.50 -7.68 16.89
N GLY A 347 25.13 -6.44 17.25
CA GLY A 347 23.80 -6.08 17.73
C GLY A 347 22.73 -6.41 16.70
N VAL A 348 22.88 -5.93 15.48
CA VAL A 348 21.91 -6.14 14.39
C VAL A 348 21.91 -7.60 13.92
N LEU A 349 23.07 -8.23 13.75
CA LEU A 349 23.15 -9.62 13.29
C LEU A 349 22.56 -10.60 14.31
N SER A 350 22.75 -10.34 15.61
CA SER A 350 22.22 -11.19 16.69
C SER A 350 20.70 -11.12 16.87
N LEU A 351 20.01 -10.19 16.18
CA LEU A 351 18.54 -10.14 16.15
C LEU A 351 17.93 -11.40 15.53
N ASN A 352 18.63 -12.06 14.61
CA ASN A 352 18.16 -13.31 14.02
C ASN A 352 18.48 -14.55 14.87
N GLU A 353 19.38 -14.42 15.84
CA GLU A 353 19.89 -15.53 16.64
C GLU A 353 19.17 -15.66 17.99
N SER A 354 18.75 -14.54 18.58
CA SER A 354 18.09 -14.51 19.89
C SER A 354 16.64 -14.01 19.81
N PRO A 355 15.65 -14.83 20.22
CA PRO A 355 14.25 -14.40 20.22
C PRO A 355 13.98 -13.27 21.22
N GLU A 356 14.72 -13.19 22.33
CA GLU A 356 14.60 -12.12 23.31
C GLU A 356 15.07 -10.77 22.73
N LYS A 357 16.24 -10.74 22.08
CA LYS A 357 16.75 -9.54 21.41
C LYS A 357 15.82 -9.09 20.28
N ARG A 358 15.30 -10.04 19.50
CA ARG A 358 14.30 -9.79 18.45
C ARG A 358 13.05 -9.13 19.01
N HIS A 359 12.52 -9.66 20.11
CA HIS A 359 11.34 -9.10 20.75
C HIS A 359 11.58 -7.69 21.29
N GLY A 360 12.69 -7.47 21.99
CA GLY A 360 13.06 -6.14 22.52
C GLY A 360 13.28 -5.12 21.41
N PHE A 361 13.92 -5.51 20.30
CA PHE A 361 14.09 -4.65 19.13
C PHE A 361 12.74 -4.29 18.50
N ASN A 362 11.85 -5.27 18.30
CA ASN A 362 10.53 -5.03 17.75
C ASN A 362 9.72 -4.08 18.64
N GLN A 363 9.71 -4.28 19.96
CA GLN A 363 9.04 -3.36 20.90
C GLN A 363 9.59 -1.93 20.80
N HIS A 364 10.91 -1.78 20.67
CA HIS A 364 11.55 -0.47 20.54
C HIS A 364 11.20 0.22 19.22
N VAL A 365 11.24 -0.51 18.10
CA VAL A 365 10.83 0.02 16.80
C VAL A 365 9.34 0.40 16.82
N GLN A 366 8.50 -0.41 17.44
CA GLN A 366 7.06 -0.14 17.58
C GLN A 366 6.80 1.13 18.40
N SER A 367 7.49 1.33 19.53
CA SER A 367 7.31 2.53 20.35
C SER A 367 7.72 3.82 19.64
N LEU A 368 8.62 3.72 18.66
CA LEU A 368 9.01 4.83 17.79
C LEU A 368 8.02 5.04 16.64
N LEU A 369 7.60 3.96 15.96
CA LEU A 369 6.73 4.05 14.78
C LEU A 369 5.30 4.44 15.10
N LEU A 370 4.75 4.02 16.24
CA LEU A 370 3.35 4.29 16.58
C LEU A 370 3.06 5.80 16.68
N PRO A 371 3.79 6.61 17.47
CA PRO A 371 3.57 8.06 17.51
C PRO A 371 3.80 8.75 16.16
N PHE A 372 4.69 8.23 15.32
CA PHE A 372 4.92 8.77 13.98
C PHE A 372 3.71 8.52 13.07
N LEU A 373 3.15 7.31 13.10
CA LEU A 373 1.96 6.95 12.33
C LEU A 373 0.73 7.76 12.76
N ASP A 374 0.56 8.00 14.06
CA ASP A 374 -0.52 8.83 14.60
C ASP A 374 -0.53 10.23 13.97
N ASN A 375 0.66 10.82 13.78
CA ASN A 375 0.81 12.18 13.24
C ASN A 375 0.76 12.26 11.72
N LYS A 376 0.90 11.14 11.01
CA LYS A 376 1.01 11.09 9.54
C LYS A 376 -0.12 10.32 8.86
N HIS A 377 -1.12 9.87 9.61
CA HIS A 377 -2.24 9.07 9.08
C HIS A 377 -2.97 9.77 7.90
N GLU A 378 -3.17 11.09 7.95
CA GLU A 378 -3.80 11.85 6.86
C GLU A 378 -3.02 11.74 5.53
N LYS A 379 -1.68 11.61 5.60
CA LYS A 379 -0.82 11.49 4.41
C LYS A 379 -1.07 10.19 3.66
N ILE A 380 -1.56 9.14 4.33
CA ILE A 380 -1.93 7.87 3.71
C ILE A 380 -3.10 8.07 2.72
N GLY A 381 -4.07 8.91 3.09
CA GLY A 381 -5.18 9.27 2.22
C GLY A 381 -4.75 9.99 0.95
N GLU A 382 -3.74 10.88 1.05
CA GLU A 382 -3.17 11.58 -0.10
C GLU A 382 -2.42 10.63 -1.04
N ILE A 383 -1.56 9.76 -0.48
CA ILE A 383 -0.84 8.73 -1.25
C ILE A 383 -1.84 7.89 -2.04
N VAL A 384 -2.87 7.36 -1.38
CA VAL A 384 -3.90 6.56 -2.06
C VAL A 384 -4.63 7.37 -3.14
N HIS A 385 -4.95 8.64 -2.86
CA HIS A 385 -5.64 9.51 -3.80
C HIS A 385 -4.84 9.72 -5.09
N GLU A 386 -3.57 10.09 -4.98
CA GLU A 386 -2.65 10.24 -6.13
C GLU A 386 -2.50 8.93 -6.92
N GLY A 387 -2.66 7.78 -6.25
CA GLY A 387 -2.55 6.46 -6.86
C GLY A 387 -3.79 6.15 -7.68
N LEU A 388 -4.96 6.54 -7.17
CA LEU A 388 -6.24 6.42 -7.84
C LEU A 388 -6.44 7.46 -8.95
N GLU A 389 -5.84 8.65 -8.84
CA GLU A 389 -5.98 9.73 -9.83
C GLU A 389 -5.42 9.34 -11.20
N LYS A 390 -4.39 8.47 -11.23
CA LYS A 390 -3.81 7.90 -12.46
C LYS A 390 -4.80 7.06 -13.25
N TYR A 391 -5.95 6.66 -12.68
CA TYR A 391 -7.00 5.94 -13.37
C TYR A 391 -7.94 6.89 -14.15
N SER A 392 -7.91 6.78 -15.49
CA SER A 392 -8.80 7.47 -16.41
C SER A 392 -10.23 6.91 -16.38
N ASN A 393 -11.17 7.68 -16.95
CA ASN A 393 -12.56 7.26 -17.09
C ASN A 393 -12.68 5.93 -17.85
N GLU A 394 -11.84 5.72 -18.86
CA GLU A 394 -11.85 4.53 -19.70
C GLU A 394 -11.43 3.29 -18.91
N MET A 395 -10.41 3.41 -18.05
CA MET A 395 -10.00 2.31 -17.18
C MET A 395 -11.06 1.97 -16.13
N LEU A 396 -11.74 2.98 -15.58
CA LEU A 396 -12.85 2.75 -14.65
C LEU A 396 -14.00 1.99 -15.32
N VAL A 397 -14.32 2.35 -16.56
CA VAL A 397 -15.33 1.65 -17.37
C VAL A 397 -14.89 0.22 -17.65
N GLU A 398 -13.65 0.00 -18.09
CA GLU A 398 -13.12 -1.34 -18.38
C GLU A 398 -13.15 -2.25 -17.16
N LEU A 399 -12.77 -1.74 -15.99
CA LEU A 399 -12.77 -2.47 -14.72
C LEU A 399 -14.18 -2.94 -14.31
N ILE A 400 -15.22 -2.15 -14.58
CA ILE A 400 -16.59 -2.52 -14.24
C ILE A 400 -17.17 -3.45 -15.30
N GLU A 401 -16.87 -3.20 -16.58
CA GLU A 401 -17.28 -4.09 -17.67
C GLU A 401 -16.66 -5.49 -17.50
N SER A 402 -15.43 -5.60 -16.97
CA SER A 402 -14.79 -6.89 -16.71
C SER A 402 -15.42 -7.65 -15.54
N LYS A 403 -15.94 -6.95 -14.53
CA LYS A 403 -16.54 -7.56 -13.33
C LYS A 403 -18.05 -7.79 -13.41
N ALA A 404 -18.80 -6.91 -14.09
CA ALA A 404 -20.26 -6.92 -14.12
C ALA A 404 -20.86 -7.18 -15.53
N GLY A 405 -20.02 -7.38 -16.56
CA GLY A 405 -20.47 -7.50 -17.94
C GLY A 405 -21.48 -8.62 -18.19
N ASP A 406 -21.30 -9.79 -17.55
CA ASP A 406 -22.21 -10.92 -17.68
C ASP A 406 -23.58 -10.65 -17.05
N ASP A 407 -23.61 -10.00 -15.88
CA ASP A 407 -24.86 -9.61 -15.21
C ASP A 407 -25.64 -8.59 -16.06
N LEU A 408 -24.92 -7.61 -16.62
CA LEU A 408 -25.50 -6.59 -17.51
C LEU A 408 -26.02 -7.18 -18.82
N GLN A 409 -25.36 -8.22 -19.33
CA GLN A 409 -25.84 -8.98 -20.48
C GLN A 409 -27.17 -9.68 -20.17
N MET A 410 -27.32 -10.27 -18.98
CA MET A 410 -28.57 -10.92 -18.56
C MET A 410 -29.72 -9.94 -18.44
N ILE A 411 -29.49 -8.72 -17.94
CA ILE A 411 -30.52 -7.66 -17.91
C ILE A 411 -31.08 -7.43 -19.33
N ARG A 412 -30.20 -7.30 -20.33
CA ARG A 412 -30.62 -7.08 -21.73
C ARG A 412 -31.40 -8.26 -22.32
N ILE A 413 -30.96 -9.50 -22.05
CA ILE A 413 -31.66 -10.70 -22.52
C ILE A 413 -33.05 -10.78 -21.88
N ASN A 414 -33.13 -10.52 -20.57
CA ASN A 414 -34.40 -10.50 -19.85
C ASN A 414 -35.34 -9.42 -20.39
N GLY A 415 -34.83 -8.23 -20.72
CA GLY A 415 -35.59 -7.17 -21.40
C GLY A 415 -36.26 -7.63 -22.69
N SER A 416 -35.52 -8.34 -23.54
CA SER A 416 -36.08 -8.93 -24.76
C SER A 416 -37.10 -10.04 -24.46
N VAL A 417 -36.82 -10.93 -23.52
CA VAL A 417 -37.73 -12.05 -23.18
C VAL A 417 -39.04 -11.53 -22.58
N VAL A 418 -38.96 -10.65 -21.58
CA VAL A 418 -40.12 -10.05 -20.92
C VAL A 418 -40.90 -9.19 -21.90
N GLY A 419 -40.21 -8.39 -22.72
CA GLY A 419 -40.83 -7.63 -23.80
C GLY A 419 -41.61 -8.53 -24.75
N GLY A 420 -41.02 -9.65 -25.18
CA GLY A 420 -41.69 -10.59 -26.08
C GLY A 420 -42.91 -11.26 -25.49
N ILE A 421 -42.84 -11.71 -24.23
CA ILE A 421 -43.99 -12.28 -23.52
C ILE A 421 -45.10 -11.24 -23.38
N ALA A 422 -44.76 -10.01 -23.00
CA ALA A 422 -45.72 -8.92 -22.87
C ALA A 422 -46.40 -8.60 -24.23
N GLY A 423 -45.63 -8.53 -25.32
CA GLY A 423 -46.16 -8.30 -26.66
C GLY A 423 -47.13 -9.40 -27.10
N MET A 424 -46.79 -10.68 -26.85
CA MET A 424 -47.67 -11.81 -27.12
C MET A 424 -48.95 -11.76 -26.28
N ALA A 425 -48.84 -11.44 -24.98
CA ALA A 425 -49.99 -11.33 -24.08
C ALA A 425 -50.93 -10.18 -24.50
N ILE A 426 -50.38 -9.02 -24.86
CA ILE A 426 -51.16 -7.88 -25.36
C ILE A 426 -51.89 -8.26 -26.65
N TYR A 427 -51.22 -8.98 -27.56
CA TYR A 427 -51.85 -9.45 -28.79
C TYR A 427 -53.00 -10.42 -28.50
N LEU A 428 -52.80 -11.41 -27.63
CA LEU A 428 -53.87 -12.34 -27.24
C LEU A 428 -55.06 -11.62 -26.61
N ALA A 429 -54.82 -10.65 -25.74
CA ALA A 429 -55.87 -9.82 -25.16
C ALA A 429 -56.61 -9.01 -26.24
N SER A 430 -55.89 -8.45 -27.21
CA SER A 430 -56.50 -7.70 -28.31
C SER A 430 -57.41 -8.57 -29.20
N GLN A 431 -57.05 -9.85 -29.40
CA GLN A 431 -57.86 -10.81 -30.16
C GLN A 431 -59.08 -11.32 -29.38
N LEU A 432 -59.08 -11.22 -28.06
CA LEU A 432 -60.24 -11.58 -27.21
C LEU A 432 -61.23 -10.42 -27.05
N LEU A 433 -60.78 -9.19 -27.27
CA LEU A 433 -61.59 -7.96 -27.17
C LEU A 433 -62.27 -7.58 -28.49
N VAL A 434 -61.84 -8.18 -29.61
CA VAL A 434 -62.43 -8.09 -30.95
C VAL A 434 -63.29 -9.32 -31.18
#